data_AF-A0AAD9S7P5-F1
#
_entry.id   AF-A0AAD9S7P5-F1
#
_cell.length_a   1.000
_cell.length_b   1.000
_cell.length_c   1.000
_cell.angle_alpha   90.00
_cell.angle_beta   90.00
_cell.angle_gamma   90.00
#
_symmetry.space_group_name_H-M   'P 1'
#
loop_
_entity.id
_entity.type
_entity.pdbx_description
1 polymer ?
#
loop_
_entity_poly.entity_id
_entity_poly.type
_entity_poly.pdbx_seq_one_letter_code
_entity_poly.pdbx_strand_id
1 'polypeptide(L)'
;MKDQAKKTRQFSWLVTNIGVLDGNTSTSPSTTTTRSPTGGDSKPNDVQRWSISRAQFGLSAEIPAAAIEFSPVSVAGRGMCVSASWPDCAVDAELGERIMADLERWLTQLASQS
;
A
#
# COMPACT_ATOMS: atom_id res chain seq x y z
N MET A 1 -4.20 -22.89 -29.75
CA MET A 1 -4.30 -22.60 -28.30
C MET A 1 -3.76 -23.70 -27.39
N LYS A 2 -3.74 -24.99 -27.79
CA LYS A 2 -3.21 -26.09 -26.94
C LYS A 2 -1.74 -25.93 -26.48
N ASP A 3 -0.90 -25.24 -27.25
CA ASP A 3 0.53 -25.14 -26.92
C ASP A 3 0.88 -23.97 -25.99
N GLN A 4 -0.01 -22.98 -25.81
CA GLN A 4 0.20 -21.93 -24.81
C GLN A 4 -0.04 -22.41 -23.38
N ALA A 5 -0.89 -23.44 -23.19
CA ALA A 5 -1.14 -24.06 -21.89
C ALA A 5 0.05 -24.86 -21.33
N LYS A 6 1.09 -25.12 -22.14
CA LYS A 6 2.28 -25.89 -21.75
C LYS A 6 3.47 -25.01 -21.34
N LYS A 7 3.38 -23.69 -21.49
CA LYS A 7 4.49 -22.79 -21.18
C LYS A 7 4.46 -22.50 -19.67
N THR A 8 5.45 -23.02 -18.95
CA THR A 8 5.66 -22.71 -17.53
C THR A 8 5.66 -21.20 -17.32
N ARG A 9 4.93 -20.72 -16.31
CA ARG A 9 4.95 -19.29 -15.97
C ARG A 9 6.39 -18.86 -15.72
N GLN A 10 6.79 -17.74 -16.32
CA GLN A 10 8.14 -17.21 -16.17
C GLN A 10 8.43 -16.80 -14.72
N PHE A 11 7.40 -16.39 -13.98
CA PHE A 11 7.47 -16.01 -12.57
C PHE A 11 6.35 -16.69 -11.78
N SER A 12 6.70 -17.27 -10.63
CA SER A 12 5.71 -17.82 -9.69
C SER A 12 5.15 -16.75 -8.76
N TRP A 13 5.97 -15.74 -8.44
CA TRP A 13 5.60 -14.60 -7.61
C TRP A 13 6.19 -13.30 -8.15
N LEU A 14 5.54 -12.19 -7.81
CA LEU A 14 6.00 -10.83 -8.07
C LEU A 14 5.96 -10.04 -6.77
N VAL A 15 6.96 -9.19 -6.53
CA VAL A 15 6.93 -8.20 -5.45
C VAL A 15 7.06 -6.82 -6.09
N THR A 16 6.09 -5.95 -5.82
CA THR A 16 6.06 -4.57 -6.31
C THR A 16 5.90 -3.60 -5.14
N ASN A 17 6.58 -2.46 -5.16
CA ASN A 17 6.61 -1.54 -4.03
C ASN A 17 6.51 -0.09 -4.52
N ILE A 18 5.61 0.68 -3.89
CA ILE A 18 5.45 2.12 -4.16
C ILE A 18 6.34 2.99 -3.24
N GLY A 19 6.91 2.40 -2.20
CA GLY A 19 7.79 3.03 -1.24
C GLY A 19 7.03 3.59 -0.04
N VAL A 20 7.47 4.75 0.44
CA VAL A 20 6.90 5.42 1.61
C VAL A 20 6.11 6.63 1.17
N LEU A 21 4.83 6.68 1.52
CA LEU A 21 3.98 7.86 1.36
C LEU A 21 4.22 8.81 2.54
N ASP A 22 4.65 10.03 2.25
CA ASP A 22 4.72 11.10 3.25
C ASP A 22 3.46 11.97 3.17
N GLY A 23 2.58 11.78 4.15
CA GLY A 23 1.34 12.54 4.30
C GLY A 23 1.45 13.77 5.19
N ASN A 24 2.66 14.20 5.58
CA ASN A 24 2.83 15.36 6.44
C ASN A 24 2.54 16.66 5.66
N THR A 25 1.32 17.19 5.82
CA THR A 25 0.89 18.45 5.22
C THR A 25 1.39 19.66 6.01
N SER A 26 2.65 19.68 6.45
CA SER A 26 3.23 20.85 7.14
C SER A 26 3.23 22.11 6.26
N THR A 27 3.04 21.92 4.96
CA THR A 27 2.88 23.00 3.99
C THR A 27 1.40 23.16 3.67
N SER A 28 0.69 23.99 4.45
CA SER A 28 -0.59 24.53 4.01
C SER A 28 -0.34 25.21 2.66
N PRO A 29 -1.05 24.87 1.56
CA PRO A 29 -1.20 25.85 0.51
C PRO A 29 -1.92 27.00 1.19
N SER A 30 -1.25 28.13 1.33
CA SER A 30 -1.92 29.41 1.49
C SER A 30 -2.89 29.49 0.32
N THR A 31 -4.16 29.14 0.53
CA THR A 31 -5.22 29.67 -0.32
C THR A 31 -5.16 31.16 -0.09
N THR A 32 -4.44 31.85 -0.98
CA THR A 32 -4.46 33.29 -1.12
C THR A 32 -5.86 33.66 -1.61
N THR A 33 -6.86 33.56 -0.74
CA THR A 33 -8.07 34.37 -0.88
C THR A 33 -7.67 35.76 -0.41
N THR A 34 -7.68 36.67 -1.36
CA THR A 34 -7.25 38.07 -1.32
C THR A 34 -8.04 38.88 -0.29
N ARG A 35 -7.80 38.66 1.01
CA ARG A 35 -8.31 39.56 2.06
C ARG A 35 -7.37 39.57 3.25
N SER A 36 -6.69 40.69 3.41
CA SER A 36 -5.89 41.00 4.60
C SER A 36 -6.73 40.83 5.87
N PRO A 37 -6.25 40.14 6.91
CA PRO A 37 -6.98 40.03 8.16
C PRO A 37 -6.82 41.35 8.92
N THR A 38 -7.83 42.22 8.84
CA THR A 38 -7.99 43.33 9.77
C THR A 38 -8.46 42.78 11.11
N GLY A 39 -7.58 42.86 12.11
CA GLY A 39 -7.93 43.01 13.52
C GLY A 39 -8.55 41.81 14.24
N GLY A 40 -7.78 41.23 15.16
CA GLY A 40 -8.26 41.04 16.53
C GLY A 40 -9.16 39.85 16.86
N ASP A 41 -9.05 38.70 16.17
CA ASP A 41 -9.61 37.44 16.67
C ASP A 41 -8.69 36.27 16.30
N SER A 42 -7.66 36.04 17.09
CA SER A 42 -6.87 34.80 17.05
C SER A 42 -7.67 33.67 17.69
N LYS A 43 -8.76 33.26 17.03
CA LYS A 43 -9.25 31.88 17.18
C LYS A 43 -8.20 30.97 16.54
N PRO A 44 -7.88 29.82 17.14
CA PRO A 44 -7.01 28.86 16.47
C PRO A 44 -7.69 28.56 15.14
N ASN A 45 -7.08 29.00 14.05
CA ASN A 45 -7.53 28.65 12.72
C ASN A 45 -7.54 27.13 12.70
N ASP A 46 -8.74 26.58 12.76
CA ASP A 46 -9.03 25.17 12.61
C ASP A 46 -8.82 24.84 11.11
N VAL A 47 -7.56 24.97 10.68
CA VAL A 47 -7.13 24.61 9.34
C VAL A 47 -7.29 23.11 9.31
N GLN A 48 -8.41 22.67 8.73
CA GLN A 48 -8.68 21.27 8.48
C GLN A 48 -7.50 20.68 7.73
N ARG A 49 -6.71 19.86 8.42
CA ARG A 49 -5.55 19.16 7.86
C ARG A 49 -5.95 17.72 7.62
N TRP A 50 -5.63 17.21 6.43
CA TRP A 50 -5.74 15.79 6.13
C TRP A 50 -4.42 15.10 6.48
N SER A 51 -4.49 13.85 6.91
CA SER A 51 -3.30 13.03 7.15
C SER A 51 -3.56 11.62 6.64
N ILE A 52 -2.50 10.93 6.22
CA ILE A 52 -2.57 9.52 5.84
C ILE A 52 -2.26 8.68 7.07
N SER A 53 -3.21 7.86 7.50
CA SER A 53 -3.01 6.89 8.58
C SER A 53 -2.57 5.53 8.07
N ARG A 54 -3.01 5.14 6.87
CA ARG A 54 -2.76 3.85 6.24
C ARG A 54 -2.81 3.98 4.72
N ALA A 55 -2.05 3.14 4.03
CA ALA A 55 -2.14 2.95 2.59
C ALA A 55 -2.19 1.45 2.26
N GLN A 56 -2.82 1.12 1.13
CA GLN A 56 -2.85 -0.22 0.58
C GLN A 56 -2.66 -0.11 -0.93
N PHE A 57 -1.89 -1.04 -1.50
CA PHE A 57 -1.59 -1.09 -2.93
C PHE A 57 -1.94 -2.47 -3.48
N GLY A 58 -2.59 -2.52 -4.63
CA GLY A 58 -2.93 -3.77 -5.28
C GLY A 58 -2.79 -3.67 -6.79
N LEU A 59 -2.42 -4.78 -7.40
CA LEU A 59 -2.39 -4.96 -8.84
C LEU A 59 -3.53 -5.90 -9.26
N SER A 60 -3.97 -5.77 -10.50
CA SER A 60 -4.91 -6.72 -11.09
C SER A 60 -4.20 -8.04 -11.33
N ALA A 61 -4.82 -9.15 -10.92
CA ALA A 61 -4.26 -10.48 -11.09
C ALA A 61 -4.45 -10.98 -12.55
N GLU A 62 -3.63 -10.48 -13.47
CA GLU A 62 -3.72 -10.81 -14.89
C GLU A 62 -3.06 -12.16 -15.25
N ILE A 63 -3.62 -12.86 -16.24
CA ILE A 63 -3.00 -14.06 -16.84
C ILE A 63 -2.38 -13.65 -18.18
N PRO A 64 -1.10 -13.97 -18.46
CA PRO A 64 -0.26 -14.98 -17.80
C PRO A 64 0.82 -14.41 -16.86
N ALA A 65 0.49 -13.48 -15.95
CA ALA A 65 1.45 -12.89 -15.00
C ALA A 65 1.85 -13.87 -13.86
N ALA A 66 2.35 -13.36 -12.73
CA ALA A 66 2.72 -14.19 -11.58
C ALA A 66 1.50 -14.91 -10.96
N ALA A 67 1.74 -15.96 -10.18
CA ALA A 67 0.65 -16.66 -9.48
C ALA A 67 0.20 -15.88 -8.24
N ILE A 68 1.14 -15.30 -7.51
CA ILE A 68 0.89 -14.43 -6.34
C ILE A 68 1.68 -13.14 -6.50
N GLU A 69 1.04 -12.00 -6.30
CA GLU A 69 1.69 -10.69 -6.34
C GLU A 69 1.63 -10.08 -4.94
N PHE A 70 2.78 -9.69 -4.39
CA PHE A 70 2.87 -8.99 -3.11
C PHE A 70 3.13 -7.50 -3.34
N SER A 71 2.40 -6.67 -2.60
CA SER A 71 2.36 -5.22 -2.77
C SER A 71 2.56 -4.51 -1.42
N PRO A 72 3.79 -4.42 -0.90
CA PRO A 72 4.12 -3.56 0.23
C PRO A 72 3.95 -2.07 -0.08
N VAL A 73 3.44 -1.33 0.90
CA VAL A 73 3.42 0.14 0.93
C VAL A 73 3.52 0.64 2.37
N SER A 74 4.27 1.72 2.59
CA SER A 74 4.46 2.31 3.93
C SER A 74 3.98 3.74 3.98
N VAL A 75 3.63 4.21 5.17
CA VAL A 75 3.35 5.63 5.44
C VAL A 75 4.38 6.16 6.44
N ALA A 76 4.96 7.32 6.16
CA ALA A 76 6.02 7.91 6.97
C ALA A 76 5.55 8.14 8.42
N GLY A 77 6.35 7.72 9.40
CA GLY A 77 5.99 7.83 10.82
C GLY A 77 4.78 6.98 11.24
N ARG A 78 4.38 6.02 10.40
CA ARG A 78 3.32 5.04 10.64
C ARG A 78 3.88 3.63 10.35
N GLY A 79 3.04 2.70 9.90
CA GLY A 79 3.41 1.32 9.60
C GLY A 79 3.50 1.03 8.09
N MET A 80 3.88 -0.21 7.81
CA MET A 80 3.83 -0.85 6.49
C MET A 80 2.58 -1.71 6.39
N CYS A 81 1.92 -1.69 5.23
CA CYS A 81 0.88 -2.64 4.86
C CYS A 81 1.40 -3.50 3.69
N VAL A 82 1.25 -4.82 3.78
CA VAL A 82 1.55 -5.73 2.68
C VAL A 82 0.26 -6.37 2.23
N SER A 83 -0.14 -6.13 1.00
CA SER A 83 -1.27 -6.79 0.35
C SER A 83 -0.77 -7.85 -0.62
N ALA A 84 -1.64 -8.80 -0.96
CA ALA A 84 -1.40 -9.71 -2.07
C ALA A 84 -2.63 -9.88 -2.95
N SER A 85 -2.38 -10.18 -4.22
CA SER A 85 -3.39 -10.49 -5.24
C SER A 85 -3.01 -11.79 -5.94
N TRP A 86 -4.00 -12.63 -6.20
CA TRP A 86 -3.83 -13.86 -6.97
C TRP A 86 -5.09 -14.17 -7.79
N PRO A 87 -4.97 -14.82 -8.96
CA PRO A 87 -6.13 -15.25 -9.73
C PRO A 87 -6.83 -16.44 -9.07
N ASP A 88 -8.17 -16.40 -8.99
CA ASP A 88 -9.02 -17.46 -8.39
C ASP A 88 -8.76 -18.86 -8.96
N CYS A 89 -8.34 -18.95 -10.23
CA CYS A 89 -8.08 -20.23 -10.90
C CYS A 89 -6.65 -20.76 -10.70
N ALA A 90 -5.74 -19.94 -10.19
CA ALA A 90 -4.31 -20.26 -10.11
C ALA A 90 -3.85 -20.57 -8.68
N VAL A 91 -4.48 -19.94 -7.68
CA VAL A 91 -4.12 -20.08 -6.28
C VAL A 91 -5.39 -20.29 -5.47
N ASP A 92 -5.41 -21.38 -4.72
CA ASP A 92 -6.47 -21.65 -3.75
C ASP A 92 -6.47 -20.55 -2.67
N ALA A 93 -7.66 -20.06 -2.30
CA ALA A 93 -7.79 -18.94 -1.38
C ALA A 93 -7.21 -19.25 0.00
N GLU A 94 -7.41 -20.47 0.51
CA GLU A 94 -6.87 -20.89 1.81
C GLU A 94 -5.33 -20.95 1.77
N LEU A 95 -4.76 -21.40 0.66
CA LEU A 95 -3.31 -21.34 0.45
C LEU A 95 -2.79 -19.89 0.47
N GLY A 96 -3.45 -18.98 -0.27
CA GLY A 96 -3.05 -17.58 -0.32
C GLY A 96 -3.14 -16.88 1.04
N GLU A 97 -4.22 -17.13 1.78
CA GLU A 97 -4.42 -16.60 3.13
C GLU A 97 -3.37 -17.12 4.12
N ARG A 98 -3.04 -18.41 4.09
CA ARG A 98 -1.99 -19.00 4.94
C ARG A 98 -0.61 -18.42 4.64
N ILE A 99 -0.29 -18.21 3.36
CA ILE A 99 0.95 -17.54 2.96
C ILE A 99 1.02 -16.13 3.55
N MET A 100 -0.06 -15.36 3.50
CA MET A 100 -0.10 -14.01 4.06
C MET A 100 0.03 -14.01 5.60
N ALA A 101 -0.61 -14.97 6.28
CA ALA A 101 -0.47 -15.12 7.73
C ALA A 101 0.97 -15.47 8.15
N ASP A 102 1.63 -16.38 7.41
CA ASP A 102 3.03 -16.72 7.66
C ASP A 102 3.97 -15.53 7.39
N LEU A 103 3.72 -14.78 6.31
CA LEU A 103 4.47 -13.57 5.99
C LEU A 103 4.34 -12.51 7.08
N GLU A 104 3.12 -12.25 7.58
CA GLU A 104 2.88 -11.33 8.69
C GLU A 104 3.64 -11.77 9.95
N ARG A 105 3.58 -13.05 10.29
CA ARG A 105 4.30 -13.61 11.44
C ARG A 105 5.81 -13.39 11.31
N TRP A 106 6.38 -13.66 10.14
CA TRP A 106 7.82 -13.47 9.90
C TRP A 106 8.23 -12.01 9.94
N LEU A 107 7.45 -11.10 9.34
CA LEU A 107 7.73 -9.66 9.39
C LEU A 107 7.66 -9.12 10.82
N THR A 108 6.68 -9.56 11.60
CA THR A 108 6.55 -9.20 13.02
C THR A 108 7.74 -9.70 13.83
N GLN A 109 8.17 -10.94 13.59
CA GLN A 109 9.35 -11.50 14.23
C GLN A 109 10.61 -10.70 13.89
N LEU A 110 10.81 -10.35 12.62
CA LEU A 110 11.95 -9.54 12.18
C LEU A 110 11.96 -8.16 12.85
N ALA A 111 10.81 -7.50 12.93
CA ALA A 111 10.67 -6.21 13.59
C ALA A 111 10.94 -6.27 15.11
N SER A 112 10.71 -7.43 15.73
CA SER A 112 11.00 -7.62 17.17
C SER A 112 12.48 -7.90 17.48
N GLN A 113 13.28 -8.22 16.45
CA GLN A 113 14.71 -8.52 16.58
C GLN A 113 15.62 -7.33 16.25
N SER A 114 15.06 -6.23 15.75
CA SER A 114 15.75 -4.98 15.42
C SER A 114 15.70 -3.98 16.56
#